data_AF-A0A952SFG3-F1
#
_entry.id   AF-A0A952SFG3-F1
#
_cell.length_a   1.000
_cell.length_b   1.000
_cell.length_c   1.000
_cell.angle_alpha   90.00
_cell.angle_beta   90.00
_cell.angle_gamma   90.00
#
_symmetry.space_group_name_H-M   'P 1'
#
loop_
_entity.id
_entity.type
_entity.pdbx_description
1 polymer ?
#
loop_
_entity_poly.entity_id
_entity_poly.type
_entity_poly.pdbx_seq_one_letter_code
_entity_poly.pdbx_strand_id
1 'polypeptide(L)'
;MSTNVTSAQEMLAAAVAARGAEDPEIVSIKRVLKLLDKTAKSNRTYGSANPVAQKFSHQLFEELTTHLITYSKLTFLVQRTALLCKECVVYQAEQDGGGEGLAFKLYADGIRELALHQGLTEEDLGFFLESLWGGLDPSKDDDDIVTRIWEKNLSSISIVTAEEVAKASVGNEGFFRLDSGMSLSDSTLRELLDRERSRGRHADTGAGEGDNTKTSGSASSNRFQSGLVGYEVTEEELATLAREIEAESKQDGLSYILDAMTSILVSETSPALLTKLFGLWGHVVETLLREGKWTVLEHVLSLLHETEAVRPDISTEHKQQLVSIMDGLGRTERIKAIENYLNQSPDANVEGLSTILLLMKPEAVPALCTLLANLTSSGHQAIVVEALTHLAKDKPDPVVRGLMDRRPIYVRSLISILLTWNSPKFVEPIEKLTRYPDAQVRRDVVRAIGRLRPTGSGVRLVPLTSDEDESVRFAALKLLMSGQYTAPFTQWSPLLSENDFMDRPISERRGIFQAMRVSCGDEAVPYWQGLMTAWAWTNRRKKEELAILAAETLGKLATPAAIAALERGSKKGSSAVRQACSMALTQTVKPHREPRSGTHSTEGEPS
;
A
#
# COMPACT_ATOMS: atom_id res chain seq x y z
N MET A 1 -29.87 -8.24 -33.83
CA MET A 1 -28.47 -8.22 -33.34
C MET A 1 -28.50 -8.56 -31.84
N SER A 2 -28.47 -9.85 -31.50
CA SER A 2 -28.37 -10.32 -30.11
C SER A 2 -26.94 -10.76 -29.87
N THR A 3 -26.07 -9.83 -29.54
CA THR A 3 -24.69 -10.14 -29.17
C THR A 3 -24.63 -10.51 -27.69
N ASN A 4 -24.43 -11.81 -27.46
CA ASN A 4 -23.56 -12.39 -26.44
C ASN A 4 -23.72 -11.94 -24.98
N VAL A 5 -24.77 -12.42 -24.32
CA VAL A 5 -24.78 -12.54 -22.85
C VAL A 5 -24.05 -13.84 -22.41
N THR A 6 -24.07 -14.88 -23.27
CA THR A 6 -23.40 -16.17 -23.03
C THR A 6 -21.88 -16.06 -23.00
N SER A 7 -21.27 -15.24 -23.86
CA SER A 7 -19.79 -15.10 -23.87
C SER A 7 -19.27 -14.34 -22.66
N ALA A 8 -20.06 -13.45 -22.06
CA ALA A 8 -19.66 -12.72 -20.86
C ALA A 8 -19.70 -13.63 -19.61
N GLN A 9 -20.67 -14.54 -19.54
CA GLN A 9 -20.72 -15.55 -18.48
C GLN A 9 -19.63 -16.61 -18.64
N GLU A 10 -19.29 -17.02 -19.86
CA GLU A 10 -18.16 -17.92 -20.14
C GLU A 10 -16.82 -17.26 -19.82
N MET A 11 -16.65 -15.96 -20.13
CA MET A 11 -15.44 -15.20 -19.77
C MET A 11 -15.32 -14.97 -18.26
N LEU A 12 -16.44 -14.77 -17.55
CA LEU A 12 -16.44 -14.64 -16.09
C LEU A 12 -16.18 -16.00 -15.42
N ALA A 13 -16.72 -17.10 -15.96
CA ALA A 13 -16.42 -18.46 -15.51
C ALA A 13 -14.95 -18.84 -15.78
N ALA A 14 -14.38 -18.42 -16.91
CA ALA A 14 -12.95 -18.59 -17.21
C ALA A 14 -12.05 -17.73 -16.31
N ALA A 15 -12.46 -16.51 -15.95
CA ALA A 15 -11.74 -15.63 -15.03
C ALA A 15 -11.82 -16.11 -13.56
N VAL A 16 -12.92 -16.74 -13.16
CA VAL A 16 -13.09 -17.39 -11.85
C VAL A 16 -12.30 -18.71 -11.80
N ALA A 17 -12.26 -19.48 -12.89
CA ALA A 17 -11.40 -20.66 -13.00
C ALA A 17 -9.90 -20.30 -12.99
N ALA A 18 -9.52 -19.14 -13.55
CA ALA A 18 -8.14 -18.65 -13.52
C ALA A 18 -7.69 -18.13 -12.13
N ARG A 19 -8.61 -17.73 -11.25
CA ARG A 19 -8.31 -17.40 -9.83
C ARG A 19 -8.25 -18.62 -8.92
N GLY A 20 -8.67 -19.79 -9.41
CA GLY A 20 -8.63 -21.07 -8.68
C GLY A 20 -7.52 -22.02 -9.12
N ALA A 21 -6.68 -21.63 -10.09
CA ALA A 21 -5.50 -22.41 -10.43
C ALA A 21 -4.40 -22.13 -9.39
N GLU A 22 -4.27 -23.03 -8.40
CA GLU A 22 -3.12 -23.03 -7.50
C GLU A 22 -1.82 -22.90 -8.33
N ASP A 23 -0.92 -22.01 -7.91
CA ASP A 23 0.39 -21.81 -8.55
C ASP A 23 1.03 -23.20 -8.78
N PRO A 24 1.47 -23.54 -10.01
CA PRO A 24 2.08 -24.84 -10.30
C PRO A 24 3.27 -25.15 -9.38
N GLU A 25 3.94 -24.12 -8.86
CA GLU A 25 4.97 -24.25 -7.82
C GLU A 25 4.37 -24.79 -6.51
N ILE A 26 3.29 -24.19 -6.00
CA ILE A 26 2.62 -24.58 -4.75
C ILE A 26 2.05 -26.00 -4.85
N VAL A 27 1.47 -26.36 -5.99
CA VAL A 27 0.96 -27.73 -6.23
C VAL A 27 2.10 -28.76 -6.17
N SER A 28 3.23 -28.43 -6.79
CA SER A 28 4.43 -29.26 -6.75
C SER A 28 4.98 -29.39 -5.32
N ILE A 29 5.03 -28.31 -4.55
CA ILE A 29 5.47 -28.31 -3.14
C ILE A 29 4.57 -29.16 -2.27
N LYS A 30 3.24 -29.00 -2.36
CA LYS A 30 2.27 -29.82 -1.62
C LYS A 30 2.45 -31.31 -1.89
N ARG A 31 2.73 -31.66 -3.16
CA ARG A 31 3.01 -33.05 -3.57
C ARG A 31 4.29 -33.59 -2.93
N VAL A 32 5.38 -32.81 -2.98
CA VAL A 32 6.67 -33.18 -2.39
C VAL A 32 6.57 -33.32 -0.87
N LEU A 33 5.91 -32.40 -0.17
CA LEU A 33 5.76 -32.45 1.29
C LEU A 33 4.86 -33.60 1.75
N LYS A 34 3.81 -33.94 0.98
CA LYS A 34 2.99 -35.12 1.26
C LYS A 34 3.77 -36.42 1.09
N LEU A 35 4.64 -36.49 0.08
CA LEU A 35 5.56 -37.61 -0.09
C LEU A 35 6.58 -37.65 1.04
N LEU A 36 7.14 -36.51 1.45
CA LEU A 36 8.07 -36.42 2.58
C LEU A 36 7.46 -36.96 3.88
N ASP A 37 6.25 -36.54 4.24
CA ASP A 37 5.53 -37.05 5.42
C ASP A 37 5.29 -38.56 5.33
N LYS A 38 4.89 -39.06 4.15
CA LYS A 38 4.67 -40.49 3.92
C LYS A 38 5.97 -41.30 4.04
N THR A 39 7.05 -40.82 3.44
CA THR A 39 8.38 -41.44 3.51
C THR A 39 8.89 -41.44 4.94
N ALA A 40 8.72 -40.33 5.66
CA ALA A 40 9.15 -40.19 7.05
C ALA A 40 8.39 -41.15 7.98
N LYS A 41 7.05 -41.27 7.82
CA LYS A 41 6.22 -42.28 8.52
C LYS A 41 6.60 -43.72 8.15
N SER A 42 6.93 -43.98 6.88
CA SER A 42 7.37 -45.30 6.42
C SER A 42 8.73 -45.68 7.02
N ASN A 43 9.68 -44.74 7.07
CA ASN A 43 10.99 -44.95 7.69
C ASN A 43 10.86 -45.20 9.20
N ARG A 44 9.97 -44.48 9.89
CA ARG A 44 9.64 -44.73 11.30
C ARG A 44 9.05 -46.12 11.53
N THR A 45 8.14 -46.56 10.67
CA THR A 45 7.39 -47.82 10.88
C THR A 45 8.20 -49.05 10.50
N TYR A 46 9.00 -48.96 9.44
CA TYR A 46 9.66 -50.11 8.81
C TYR A 46 11.19 -50.08 8.89
N GLY A 47 11.79 -48.95 9.30
CA GLY A 47 13.24 -48.73 9.30
C GLY A 47 13.80 -48.36 7.91
N SER A 48 14.93 -47.66 7.88
CA SER A 48 15.57 -47.20 6.63
C SER A 48 16.10 -48.33 5.73
N ALA A 49 16.30 -49.53 6.29
CA ALA A 49 16.77 -50.72 5.56
C ALA A 49 15.65 -51.51 4.84
N ASN A 50 14.37 -51.16 5.01
CA ASN A 50 13.27 -51.91 4.40
C ASN A 50 13.10 -51.55 2.90
N PRO A 51 12.92 -52.53 2.00
CA PRO A 51 12.67 -52.28 0.57
C PRO A 51 11.50 -51.33 0.27
N VAL A 52 10.49 -51.26 1.14
CA VAL A 52 9.34 -50.34 1.01
C VAL A 52 9.74 -48.90 1.33
N ALA A 53 10.50 -48.71 2.41
CA ALA A 53 11.05 -47.42 2.81
C ALA A 53 12.02 -46.87 1.75
N GLN A 54 12.91 -47.71 1.23
CA GLN A 54 13.86 -47.33 0.16
C GLN A 54 13.15 -46.90 -1.13
N LYS A 55 12.07 -47.58 -1.52
CA LYS A 55 11.25 -47.17 -2.68
C LYS A 55 10.62 -45.79 -2.48
N PHE A 56 10.10 -45.49 -1.30
CA PHE A 56 9.53 -44.17 -1.00
C PHE A 56 10.60 -43.08 -0.90
N SER A 57 11.79 -43.39 -0.38
CA SER A 57 12.93 -42.47 -0.36
C SER A 57 13.43 -42.14 -1.77
N HIS A 58 13.58 -43.13 -2.65
CA HIS A 58 13.96 -42.91 -4.04
C HIS A 58 12.91 -42.09 -4.81
N GLN A 59 11.63 -42.40 -4.62
CA GLN A 59 10.53 -41.63 -5.22
C GLN A 59 10.52 -40.16 -4.74
N LEU A 60 10.78 -39.94 -3.45
CA LEU A 60 10.92 -38.59 -2.90
C LEU A 60 12.11 -37.86 -3.51
N PHE A 61 13.25 -38.54 -3.66
CA PHE A 61 14.45 -37.97 -4.27
C PHE A 61 14.23 -37.52 -5.72
N GLU A 62 13.58 -38.34 -6.55
CA GLU A 62 13.28 -38.01 -7.95
C GLU A 62 12.33 -36.80 -8.09
N GLU A 63 11.24 -36.78 -7.32
CA GLU A 63 10.26 -35.69 -7.33
C GLU A 63 10.85 -34.39 -6.77
N LEU A 64 11.66 -34.48 -5.70
CA LEU A 64 12.35 -33.33 -5.11
C LEU A 64 13.43 -32.79 -6.07
N THR A 65 14.18 -33.66 -6.75
CA THR A 65 15.17 -33.24 -7.75
C THR A 65 14.50 -32.56 -8.94
N THR A 66 13.38 -33.10 -9.42
CA THR A 66 12.58 -32.49 -10.50
C THR A 66 12.05 -31.11 -10.10
N HIS A 67 11.60 -30.98 -8.85
CA HIS A 67 11.17 -29.70 -8.29
C HIS A 67 12.34 -28.71 -8.19
N LEU A 68 13.49 -29.12 -7.66
CA LEU A 68 14.65 -28.25 -7.45
C LEU A 68 15.37 -27.83 -8.74
N ILE A 69 15.26 -28.62 -9.82
CA ILE A 69 15.72 -28.22 -11.16
C ILE A 69 14.86 -27.05 -11.69
N THR A 70 13.57 -27.05 -11.37
CA THR A 70 12.63 -26.02 -11.84
C THR A 70 12.65 -24.80 -10.93
N TYR A 71 12.73 -25.01 -9.61
CA TYR A 71 12.72 -23.99 -8.57
C TYR A 71 13.96 -24.20 -7.69
N SER A 72 15.02 -23.44 -7.97
CA SER A 72 16.38 -23.60 -7.41
C SER A 72 16.50 -23.75 -5.88
N LYS A 73 15.47 -23.40 -5.11
CA LYS A 73 15.41 -23.51 -3.66
C LYS A 73 13.96 -23.75 -3.21
N LEU A 74 13.76 -24.73 -2.34
CA LEU A 74 12.49 -24.96 -1.63
C LEU A 74 12.63 -24.44 -0.20
N THR A 75 11.85 -23.45 0.20
CA THR A 75 11.87 -22.88 1.56
C THR A 75 10.49 -22.94 2.19
N PHE A 76 10.38 -23.41 3.44
CA PHE A 76 9.14 -23.38 4.19
C PHE A 76 9.34 -23.02 5.66
N LEU A 77 8.38 -22.29 6.20
CA LEU A 77 8.29 -21.90 7.60
C LEU A 77 7.59 -22.99 8.40
N VAL A 78 8.16 -23.34 9.54
CA VAL A 78 7.68 -24.39 10.43
C VAL A 78 6.82 -23.79 11.53
N GLN A 79 5.54 -24.11 11.52
CA GLN A 79 4.63 -23.86 12.64
C GLN A 79 4.31 -25.16 13.36
N ARG A 80 3.74 -25.06 14.57
CA ARG A 80 3.43 -26.22 15.43
C ARG A 80 2.60 -27.31 14.73
N THR A 81 1.69 -26.93 13.83
CA THR A 81 0.73 -27.84 13.19
C THR A 81 0.74 -27.79 11.66
N ALA A 82 1.54 -26.91 11.06
CA ALA A 82 1.53 -26.65 9.62
C ALA A 82 2.90 -26.19 9.09
N LEU A 83 3.12 -26.35 7.78
CA LEU A 83 4.26 -25.77 7.07
C LEU A 83 3.73 -24.74 6.06
N LEU A 84 4.35 -23.55 6.02
CA LEU A 84 3.94 -22.45 5.16
C LEU A 84 5.02 -22.12 4.12
N CYS A 85 4.60 -21.85 2.88
CA CYS A 85 5.46 -21.35 1.82
C CYS A 85 4.75 -20.19 1.10
N LYS A 86 5.41 -19.04 0.93
CA LYS A 86 4.83 -17.81 0.34
C LYS A 86 3.44 -17.49 0.91
N GLU A 87 3.30 -17.52 2.24
CA GLU A 87 2.05 -17.26 2.98
C GLU A 87 0.91 -18.29 2.75
N CYS A 88 1.15 -19.35 1.98
CA CYS A 88 0.21 -20.44 1.75
C CYS A 88 0.52 -21.65 2.64
N VAL A 89 -0.50 -22.27 3.22
CA VAL A 89 -0.36 -23.55 3.93
C VAL A 89 -0.12 -24.67 2.91
N VAL A 90 1.10 -25.21 2.91
CA VAL A 90 1.53 -26.27 1.99
C VAL A 90 1.49 -27.66 2.61
N TYR A 91 1.42 -27.75 3.94
CA TYR A 91 1.20 -28.98 4.68
C TYR A 91 0.47 -28.67 5.98
N GLN A 92 -0.51 -29.50 6.33
CA GLN A 92 -1.20 -29.47 7.62
C GLN A 92 -1.32 -30.91 8.13
N ALA A 93 -1.02 -31.13 9.41
CA ALA A 93 -1.15 -32.44 10.01
C ALA A 93 -2.64 -32.84 10.10
N GLU A 94 -2.99 -34.04 9.62
CA GLU A 94 -4.32 -34.62 9.81
C GLU A 94 -4.56 -34.92 11.30
N GLN A 95 -5.69 -34.49 11.86
CA GLN A 95 -6.01 -34.61 13.30
C GLN A 95 -6.35 -36.04 13.76
N ASP A 96 -6.40 -37.02 12.85
CA ASP A 96 -6.99 -38.35 13.09
C ASP A 96 -5.98 -39.50 13.32
N GLY A 97 -4.73 -39.21 13.64
CA GLY A 97 -3.77 -40.24 14.03
C GLY A 97 -2.86 -39.73 15.13
N GLY A 98 -2.84 -40.39 16.29
CA GLY A 98 -2.00 -40.05 17.46
C GLY A 98 -0.48 -40.16 17.24
N GLY A 99 0.01 -40.01 16.02
CA GLY A 99 1.41 -39.87 15.69
C GLY A 99 1.79 -38.40 15.55
N GLU A 100 2.87 -37.99 16.20
CA GLU A 100 3.49 -36.67 16.04
C GLU A 100 3.71 -36.36 14.55
N GLY A 101 3.06 -35.32 14.03
CA GLY A 101 3.20 -34.90 12.64
C GLY A 101 4.57 -34.27 12.36
N LEU A 102 5.01 -34.32 11.10
CA LEU A 102 6.31 -33.77 10.66
C LEU A 102 6.53 -32.32 11.12
N ALA A 103 5.50 -31.48 11.03
CA ALA A 103 5.55 -30.07 11.46
C ALA A 103 5.81 -29.92 12.96
N PHE A 104 5.19 -30.76 13.79
CA PHE A 104 5.39 -30.72 15.24
C PHE A 104 6.81 -31.14 15.62
N LYS A 105 7.36 -32.18 14.97
CA LYS A 105 8.71 -32.67 15.28
C LYS A 105 9.79 -31.63 14.95
N LEU A 106 9.71 -31.01 13.77
CA LEU A 106 10.60 -29.90 13.40
C LEU A 106 10.45 -28.71 14.38
N TYR A 107 9.23 -28.38 14.78
CA TYR A 107 8.97 -27.27 15.69
C TYR A 107 9.49 -27.53 17.12
N ALA A 108 9.33 -28.76 17.62
CA ALA A 108 9.77 -29.20 18.95
C ALA A 108 11.30 -29.18 19.07
N ASP A 109 11.99 -29.57 18.00
CA ASP A 109 13.46 -29.53 17.91
C ASP A 109 13.98 -28.12 17.49
N GLY A 110 13.16 -27.07 17.68
CA GLY A 110 13.62 -25.67 17.57
C GLY A 110 13.74 -25.09 16.16
N ILE A 111 13.37 -25.84 15.12
CA ILE A 111 13.43 -25.39 13.72
C ILE A 111 12.27 -24.43 13.43
N ARG A 112 12.57 -23.31 12.76
CA ARG A 112 11.58 -22.28 12.37
C ARG A 112 11.53 -22.07 10.87
N GLU A 113 12.65 -22.26 10.18
CA GLU A 113 12.71 -22.28 8.72
C GLU A 113 13.58 -23.46 8.26
N LEU A 114 13.13 -24.16 7.22
CA LEU A 114 13.91 -25.17 6.53
C LEU A 114 14.01 -24.81 5.04
N ALA A 115 15.21 -24.88 4.49
CA ALA A 115 15.47 -24.66 3.09
C ALA A 115 16.31 -25.77 2.46
N LEU A 116 15.82 -26.34 1.36
CA LEU A 116 16.48 -27.34 0.54
C LEU A 116 16.95 -26.69 -0.77
N HIS A 117 18.22 -26.83 -1.09
CA HIS A 117 18.84 -26.19 -2.25
C HIS A 117 19.07 -27.19 -3.39
N GLN A 118 19.12 -26.67 -4.62
CA GLN A 118 19.50 -27.45 -5.80
C GLN A 118 20.90 -28.07 -5.61
N GLY A 119 21.03 -29.36 -5.95
CA GLY A 119 22.26 -30.14 -5.74
C GLY A 119 22.22 -31.09 -4.54
N LEU A 120 21.06 -31.26 -3.91
CA LEU A 120 20.82 -32.29 -2.89
C LEU A 120 21.17 -33.69 -3.44
N THR A 121 22.00 -34.43 -2.72
CA THR A 121 22.36 -35.82 -3.06
C THR A 121 21.43 -36.83 -2.36
N GLU A 122 21.35 -38.06 -2.87
CA GLU A 122 20.54 -39.12 -2.24
C GLU A 122 21.05 -39.45 -0.82
N GLU A 123 22.37 -39.32 -0.60
CA GLU A 123 23.01 -39.52 0.70
C GLU A 123 22.66 -38.40 1.71
N ASP A 124 22.53 -37.16 1.26
CA ASP A 124 22.09 -36.02 2.09
C ASP A 124 20.62 -36.18 2.50
N LEU A 125 19.76 -36.54 1.54
CA LEU A 125 18.34 -36.77 1.79
C LEU A 125 18.12 -37.96 2.73
N GLY A 126 18.87 -39.06 2.53
CA GLY A 126 18.85 -40.22 3.42
C GLY A 126 19.19 -39.85 4.85
N PHE A 127 20.24 -39.06 5.05
CA PHE A 127 20.64 -38.59 6.38
C PHE A 127 19.65 -37.62 7.00
N PHE A 128 19.04 -36.73 6.21
CA PHE A 128 17.97 -35.87 6.71
C PHE A 128 16.77 -36.69 7.21
N LEU A 129 16.34 -37.70 6.45
CA LEU A 129 15.26 -38.59 6.85
C LEU A 129 15.59 -39.43 8.09
N GLU A 130 16.84 -39.87 8.22
CA GLU A 130 17.35 -40.54 9.42
C GLU A 130 17.42 -39.57 10.61
N SER A 131 17.77 -38.31 10.41
CA SER A 131 17.83 -37.32 11.47
C SER A 131 16.43 -37.03 12.05
N LEU A 132 15.39 -37.01 11.21
CA LEU A 132 14.01 -36.74 11.63
C LEU A 132 13.44 -37.77 12.63
N TRP A 133 13.86 -39.03 12.55
CA TRP A 133 13.30 -40.13 13.36
C TRP A 133 14.34 -41.09 13.95
N GLY A 134 15.62 -40.77 13.80
CA GLY A 134 16.74 -41.54 14.36
C GLY A 134 16.71 -41.43 15.86
N GLY A 135 16.53 -42.56 16.53
CA GLY A 135 16.36 -42.61 17.98
C GLY A 135 15.21 -43.51 18.39
N LEU A 136 15.20 -44.76 17.90
CA LEU A 136 14.42 -45.82 18.56
C LEU A 136 15.04 -46.23 19.91
N ASP A 137 16.15 -45.61 20.32
CA ASP A 137 16.81 -45.84 21.60
C ASP A 137 16.91 -44.52 22.40
N PRO A 138 15.95 -44.22 23.28
CA PRO A 138 15.92 -43.00 24.10
C PRO A 138 17.05 -42.95 25.16
N SER A 139 17.98 -43.91 25.14
CA SER A 139 19.09 -43.99 26.10
C SER A 139 20.45 -43.55 25.54
N LYS A 140 20.57 -43.23 24.24
CA LYS A 140 21.88 -42.99 23.61
C LYS A 140 22.06 -41.73 22.75
N ASP A 141 21.00 -41.13 22.21
CA ASP A 141 21.12 -39.91 21.39
C ASP A 141 20.13 -38.85 21.88
N ASP A 142 20.56 -38.00 22.81
CA ASP A 142 19.79 -36.84 23.31
C ASP A 142 19.97 -35.60 22.39
N ASP A 143 20.68 -35.77 21.26
CA ASP A 143 20.96 -34.69 20.31
C ASP A 143 19.74 -34.42 19.44
N ASP A 144 19.33 -33.15 19.40
CA ASP A 144 18.21 -32.65 18.58
C ASP A 144 18.52 -32.71 17.06
N ILE A 145 17.48 -32.64 16.22
CA ILE A 145 17.63 -32.68 14.76
C ILE A 145 18.61 -31.62 14.25
N VAL A 146 18.63 -30.44 14.87
CA VAL A 146 19.52 -29.34 14.50
C VAL A 146 20.98 -29.75 14.69
N THR A 147 21.33 -30.28 15.86
CA THR A 147 22.70 -30.69 16.20
C THR A 147 23.22 -31.73 15.21
N ARG A 148 22.42 -32.74 14.86
CA ARG A 148 22.83 -33.79 13.90
C ARG A 148 23.06 -33.27 12.49
N ILE A 149 22.23 -32.33 12.03
CA ILE A 149 22.38 -31.74 10.70
C ILE A 149 23.61 -30.81 10.66
N TRP A 150 23.90 -30.12 11.76
CA TRP A 150 25.12 -29.31 11.90
C TRP A 150 26.40 -30.16 11.93
N GLU A 151 26.40 -31.30 12.63
CA GLU A 151 27.56 -32.20 12.70
C GLU A 151 28.00 -32.73 11.33
N LYS A 152 27.05 -33.03 10.44
CA LYS A 152 27.36 -33.54 9.10
C LYS A 152 27.68 -32.43 8.08
N ASN A 153 27.45 -31.16 8.43
CA ASN A 153 27.74 -29.98 7.61
C ASN A 153 27.23 -30.08 6.16
N LEU A 154 25.92 -30.30 6.02
CA LEU A 154 25.27 -30.44 4.72
C LEU A 154 25.18 -29.06 4.03
N SER A 155 25.84 -28.89 2.89
CA SER A 155 25.78 -27.63 2.11
C SER A 155 24.46 -27.43 1.36
N SER A 156 23.69 -28.50 1.19
CA SER A 156 22.43 -28.56 0.44
C SER A 156 21.19 -28.31 1.29
N ILE A 157 21.31 -28.27 2.63
CA ILE A 157 20.21 -28.07 3.58
C ILE A 157 20.58 -26.94 4.54
N SER A 158 19.75 -25.89 4.61
CA SER A 158 19.90 -24.79 5.56
C SER A 158 18.73 -24.73 6.53
N ILE A 159 19.01 -24.51 7.81
CA ILE A 159 18.05 -24.49 8.91
C ILE A 159 18.20 -23.17 9.65
N VAL A 160 17.08 -22.53 9.99
CA VAL A 160 17.05 -21.40 10.92
C VAL A 160 16.36 -21.84 12.20
N THR A 161 17.04 -21.66 13.33
CA THR A 161 16.54 -22.06 14.65
C THR A 161 15.88 -20.90 15.39
N ALA A 162 15.06 -21.22 16.40
CA ALA A 162 14.48 -20.22 17.29
C ALA A 162 15.55 -19.38 18.02
N GLU A 163 16.72 -19.96 18.31
CA GLU A 163 17.83 -19.25 18.98
C GLU A 163 18.51 -18.25 18.04
N GLU A 164 18.67 -18.57 16.75
CA GLU A 164 19.20 -17.64 15.75
C GLU A 164 18.25 -16.47 15.48
N VAL A 165 16.94 -16.72 15.44
CA VAL A 165 15.92 -15.66 15.35
C VAL A 165 15.96 -14.76 16.60
N ALA A 166 16.15 -15.34 17.78
CA ALA A 166 16.29 -14.59 19.04
C ALA A 166 17.59 -13.77 19.09
N LYS A 167 18.71 -14.27 18.55
CA LYS A 167 20.00 -13.56 18.48
C LYS A 167 19.99 -12.45 17.42
N ALA A 168 19.36 -12.67 16.28
CA ALA A 168 19.19 -11.66 15.22
C ALA A 168 18.34 -10.47 15.69
N SER A 169 17.41 -10.69 16.62
CA SER A 169 16.55 -9.65 17.19
C SER A 169 17.29 -8.60 18.06
N VAL A 170 18.58 -8.80 18.38
CA VAL A 170 19.38 -7.88 19.24
C VAL A 170 20.32 -6.98 18.41
N GLY A 171 20.43 -7.18 17.09
CA GLY A 171 21.39 -6.45 16.26
C GLY A 171 20.93 -6.29 14.81
N ASN A 172 20.13 -5.25 14.57
CA ASN A 172 19.69 -4.73 13.27
C ASN A 172 18.45 -5.38 12.62
N GLU A 173 17.71 -4.51 11.93
CA GLU A 173 16.37 -4.61 11.38
C GLU A 173 16.07 -5.84 10.50
N GLY A 174 14.90 -6.45 10.72
CA GLY A 174 14.19 -7.30 9.75
C GLY A 174 13.91 -8.73 10.21
N PHE A 175 12.61 -9.06 10.32
CA PHE A 175 12.03 -10.41 10.49
C PHE A 175 12.10 -11.11 11.86
N PHE A 176 11.07 -10.86 12.69
CA PHE A 176 10.04 -11.82 13.15
C PHE A 176 9.37 -11.25 14.41
N ARG A 177 8.11 -10.80 14.27
CA ARG A 177 7.23 -10.56 15.43
C ARG A 177 6.89 -11.92 16.03
N LEU A 178 7.53 -12.26 17.15
CA LEU A 178 7.06 -13.33 18.02
C LEU A 178 5.96 -12.73 18.90
N ASP A 179 4.73 -13.20 18.72
CA ASP A 179 3.60 -12.95 19.61
C ASP A 179 3.97 -13.36 21.04
N SER A 180 4.46 -12.38 21.82
CA SER A 180 4.59 -12.49 23.26
C SER A 180 3.24 -12.19 23.90
N GLY A 181 2.30 -13.11 23.71
CA GLY A 181 1.26 -13.33 24.70
C GLY A 181 1.89 -14.10 25.85
N MET A 182 2.30 -13.40 26.91
CA MET A 182 2.59 -14.03 28.19
C MET A 182 1.28 -14.65 28.73
N SER A 183 0.97 -15.86 28.28
CA SER A 183 0.07 -16.74 29.00
C SER A 183 0.80 -17.18 30.26
N LEU A 184 0.44 -16.57 31.39
CA LEU A 184 0.76 -17.12 32.70
C LEU A 184 0.25 -18.56 32.70
N SER A 185 1.19 -19.48 32.84
CA SER A 185 0.99 -20.86 32.44
C SER A 185 -0.04 -21.58 33.32
N ASP A 186 -1.08 -22.08 32.65
CA ASP A 186 -1.98 -23.16 33.07
C ASP A 186 -1.23 -24.42 33.56
N SER A 187 0.08 -24.53 33.25
CA SER A 187 0.95 -25.60 33.71
C SER A 187 1.13 -25.60 35.22
N THR A 188 1.17 -24.42 35.87
CA THR A 188 1.48 -24.32 37.31
C THR A 188 0.31 -24.83 38.17
N LEU A 189 -0.93 -24.65 37.71
CA LEU A 189 -2.14 -25.09 38.42
C LEU A 189 -2.41 -26.59 38.21
N ARG A 190 -2.18 -27.11 36.99
CA ARG A 190 -2.24 -28.55 36.71
C ARG A 190 -1.17 -29.33 37.46
N GLU A 191 0.07 -28.82 37.52
CA GLU A 191 1.14 -29.44 38.32
C GLU A 191 0.82 -29.44 39.82
N LEU A 192 0.21 -28.38 40.36
CA LEU A 192 -0.22 -28.34 41.77
C LEU A 192 -1.37 -29.34 42.06
N LEU A 193 -2.32 -29.49 41.14
CA LEU A 193 -3.43 -30.45 41.26
C LEU A 193 -2.98 -31.90 41.11
N ASP A 194 -2.04 -32.17 40.20
CA ASP A 194 -1.46 -33.50 40.02
C ASP A 194 -0.55 -33.88 41.19
N ARG A 195 0.10 -32.90 41.83
CA ARG A 195 0.89 -33.10 43.07
C ARG A 195 0.01 -33.43 44.29
N GLU A 196 -1.21 -32.91 44.35
CA GLU A 196 -2.21 -33.29 45.35
C GLU A 196 -2.83 -34.67 45.07
N ARG A 197 -3.17 -34.96 43.82
CA ARG A 197 -3.70 -36.28 43.41
C ARG A 197 -2.69 -37.41 43.61
N SER A 198 -1.41 -37.14 43.42
CA SER A 198 -0.32 -38.10 43.69
C SER A 198 -0.02 -38.25 45.19
N ARG A 199 -0.22 -37.20 46.01
CA ARG A 199 -0.17 -37.32 47.49
C ARG A 199 -1.29 -38.19 48.05
N GLY A 200 -2.49 -38.15 47.46
CA GLY A 200 -3.61 -39.02 47.85
C GLY A 200 -3.42 -40.50 47.48
N ARG A 201 -2.65 -40.80 46.43
CA ARG A 201 -2.43 -42.19 45.95
C ARG A 201 -1.25 -42.91 46.62
N HIS A 202 -0.32 -42.17 47.23
CA HIS A 202 0.82 -42.76 47.93
C HIS A 202 0.57 -43.10 49.41
N ALA A 203 -0.63 -42.87 49.94
CA ALA A 203 -1.00 -43.27 51.30
C ALA A 203 -1.59 -44.70 51.39
N ASP A 204 -1.81 -45.40 50.28
CA ASP A 204 -2.60 -46.64 50.27
C ASP A 204 -1.94 -47.87 49.61
N THR A 205 -0.59 -47.91 49.51
CA THR A 205 0.10 -49.15 49.09
C THR A 205 1.44 -49.34 49.82
N GLY A 206 1.41 -50.07 50.94
CA GLY A 206 2.59 -50.50 51.71
C GLY A 206 2.21 -51.48 52.83
N ALA A 207 2.32 -52.78 52.55
CA ALA A 207 1.76 -53.94 53.25
C ALA A 207 2.23 -54.23 54.70
N GLY A 208 1.41 -54.98 55.44
CA GLY A 208 1.85 -55.77 56.60
C GLY A 208 0.72 -56.35 57.47
N GLU A 209 0.35 -57.61 57.24
CA GLU A 209 -0.26 -58.46 58.29
C GLU A 209 0.75 -58.66 59.43
N GLY A 210 0.32 -58.49 60.69
CA GLY A 210 1.17 -58.75 61.86
C GLY A 210 0.68 -58.08 63.15
N ASP A 211 -0.30 -58.73 63.78
CA ASP A 211 -0.82 -58.67 65.15
C ASP A 211 -0.19 -57.74 66.24
N ASN A 212 -1.11 -57.25 67.08
CA ASN A 212 -1.04 -57.06 68.54
C ASN A 212 -0.87 -55.66 69.20
N THR A 213 -1.93 -55.32 69.96
CA THR A 213 -2.03 -54.62 71.26
C THR A 213 -1.63 -53.13 71.48
N LYS A 214 -2.62 -52.43 72.09
CA LYS A 214 -2.56 -51.43 73.18
C LYS A 214 -2.28 -49.93 72.90
N THR A 215 -3.39 -49.19 73.04
CA THR A 215 -3.63 -48.01 73.92
C THR A 215 -2.93 -46.67 73.69
N SER A 216 -3.83 -45.67 73.55
CA SER A 216 -3.82 -44.33 74.16
C SER A 216 -3.14 -43.19 73.40
N GLY A 217 -3.95 -42.18 73.03
CA GLY A 217 -3.46 -40.87 72.62
C GLY A 217 -4.49 -40.05 71.84
N SER A 218 -5.36 -39.34 72.56
CA SER A 218 -6.31 -38.31 72.13
C SER A 218 -5.94 -37.52 70.84
N ALA A 219 -6.83 -37.54 69.85
CA ALA A 219 -7.05 -36.41 68.95
C ALA A 219 -8.51 -36.39 68.50
N SER A 220 -9.21 -35.35 68.95
CA SER A 220 -10.56 -34.98 68.51
C SER A 220 -10.55 -34.68 67.01
N SER A 221 -11.00 -35.62 66.18
CA SER A 221 -11.44 -35.33 64.81
C SER A 221 -12.93 -34.99 64.87
N ASN A 222 -13.22 -33.70 64.98
CA ASN A 222 -14.57 -33.20 64.76
C ASN A 222 -14.57 -32.27 63.56
N ARG A 223 -15.37 -32.66 62.57
CA ARG A 223 -16.05 -31.79 61.58
C ARG A 223 -15.17 -31.02 60.57
N PHE A 224 -15.00 -31.66 59.41
CA PHE A 224 -15.56 -31.09 58.18
C PHE A 224 -16.48 -32.14 57.55
N GLN A 225 -17.74 -32.15 57.96
CA GLN A 225 -18.79 -32.70 57.10
C GLN A 225 -18.96 -31.70 55.96
N SER A 226 -18.27 -31.95 54.84
CA SER A 226 -18.61 -31.31 53.57
C SER A 226 -19.94 -31.90 53.11
N GLY A 227 -21.03 -31.32 53.63
CA GLY A 227 -22.39 -31.52 53.14
C GLY A 227 -22.63 -30.77 51.83
N LEU A 228 -21.68 -30.78 50.90
CA LEU A 228 -21.99 -30.53 49.50
C LEU A 228 -22.29 -31.89 48.89
N VAL A 229 -23.57 -32.14 48.62
CA VAL A 229 -23.97 -33.04 47.53
C VAL A 229 -23.15 -32.59 46.33
N GLY A 230 -22.19 -33.40 45.93
CA GLY A 230 -21.42 -33.15 44.73
C GLY A 230 -22.42 -33.08 43.59
N TYR A 231 -22.61 -31.90 43.02
CA TYR A 231 -23.08 -31.82 41.65
C TYR A 231 -21.95 -32.46 40.84
N GLU A 232 -22.06 -33.76 40.59
CA GLU A 232 -21.24 -34.41 39.58
C GLU A 232 -21.61 -33.73 38.28
N VAL A 233 -20.72 -32.85 37.81
CA VAL A 233 -20.86 -32.19 36.52
C VAL A 233 -20.93 -33.32 35.50
N THR A 234 -22.09 -33.44 34.86
CA THR A 234 -22.33 -34.51 33.90
C THR A 234 -21.35 -34.39 32.73
N GLU A 235 -21.06 -35.49 32.04
CA GLU A 235 -20.22 -35.44 30.83
C GLU A 235 -20.79 -34.47 29.78
N GLU A 236 -22.12 -34.30 29.75
CA GLU A 236 -22.81 -33.32 28.92
C GLU A 236 -22.54 -31.88 29.35
N GLU A 237 -22.57 -31.56 30.64
CA GLU A 237 -22.22 -30.24 31.17
C GLU A 237 -20.73 -29.92 30.96
N LEU A 238 -19.84 -30.90 31.13
CA LEU A 238 -18.41 -30.73 30.80
C LEU A 238 -18.19 -30.50 29.30
N ALA A 239 -18.90 -31.21 28.44
CA ALA A 239 -18.84 -31.00 26.99
C ALA A 239 -19.45 -29.67 26.55
N THR A 240 -20.42 -29.15 27.31
CA THR A 240 -21.03 -27.84 27.06
C THR A 240 -20.08 -26.73 27.51
N LEU A 241 -19.51 -26.85 28.71
CA LEU A 241 -18.49 -25.93 29.22
C LEU A 241 -17.23 -25.92 28.33
N ALA A 242 -16.80 -27.08 27.84
CA ALA A 242 -15.67 -27.16 26.91
C ALA A 242 -15.97 -26.42 25.59
N ARG A 243 -17.19 -26.51 25.08
CA ARG A 243 -17.63 -25.74 23.90
C ARG A 243 -17.70 -24.24 24.18
N GLU A 244 -18.15 -23.84 25.36
CA GLU A 244 -18.17 -22.42 25.77
C GLU A 244 -16.76 -21.84 25.91
N ILE A 245 -15.84 -22.57 26.55
CA ILE A 245 -14.43 -22.18 26.65
C ILE A 245 -13.77 -22.13 25.27
N GLU A 246 -14.07 -23.09 24.39
CA GLU A 246 -13.54 -23.08 23.02
C GLU A 246 -14.12 -21.92 22.19
N ALA A 247 -15.38 -21.52 22.43
CA ALA A 247 -15.97 -20.34 21.80
C ALA A 247 -15.37 -19.03 22.33
N GLU A 248 -15.15 -18.93 23.65
CA GLU A 248 -14.60 -17.74 24.32
C GLU A 248 -13.10 -17.54 24.01
N SER A 249 -12.33 -18.64 23.96
CA SER A 249 -10.91 -18.60 23.56
C SER A 249 -10.67 -18.20 22.09
N LYS A 250 -11.69 -18.31 21.24
CA LYS A 250 -11.66 -17.84 19.85
C LYS A 250 -12.11 -16.38 19.71
N GLN A 251 -12.62 -15.76 20.77
CA GLN A 251 -13.12 -14.40 20.74
C GLN A 251 -11.95 -13.41 20.71
N ASP A 252 -12.02 -12.41 19.82
CA ASP A 252 -11.04 -11.33 19.79
C ASP A 252 -11.13 -10.53 21.09
N GLY A 253 -10.09 -10.62 21.91
CA GLY A 253 -10.04 -9.95 23.23
C GLY A 253 -10.24 -8.44 23.12
N LEU A 254 -9.86 -7.82 21.99
CA LEU A 254 -10.13 -6.42 21.75
C LEU A 254 -11.64 -6.16 21.57
N SER A 255 -12.32 -6.98 20.77
CA SER A 255 -13.78 -6.89 20.59
C SER A 255 -14.51 -7.06 21.92
N TYR A 256 -14.12 -8.04 22.73
CA TYR A 256 -14.73 -8.26 24.04
C TYR A 256 -14.58 -7.05 24.97
N ILE A 257 -13.40 -6.43 25.02
CA ILE A 257 -13.17 -5.21 25.82
C ILE A 257 -14.04 -4.05 25.32
N LEU A 258 -14.14 -3.86 24.00
CA LEU A 258 -14.97 -2.81 23.41
C LEU A 258 -16.45 -3.04 23.70
N ASP A 259 -16.93 -4.28 23.62
CA ASP A 259 -18.31 -4.64 23.93
C ASP A 259 -18.63 -4.42 25.41
N ALA A 260 -17.71 -4.77 26.31
CA ALA A 260 -17.84 -4.52 27.74
C ALA A 260 -17.86 -3.01 28.03
N MET A 261 -16.94 -2.23 27.45
CA MET A 261 -16.91 -0.77 27.61
C MET A 261 -18.18 -0.11 27.07
N THR A 262 -18.69 -0.60 25.95
CA THR A 262 -19.96 -0.16 25.36
C THR A 262 -21.14 -0.48 26.27
N SER A 263 -21.18 -1.70 26.81
CA SER A 263 -22.24 -2.12 27.75
C SER A 263 -22.24 -1.28 29.02
N ILE A 264 -21.06 -0.93 29.54
CA ILE A 264 -20.91 0.00 30.67
C ILE A 264 -21.40 1.39 30.26
N LEU A 265 -21.04 1.89 29.07
CA LEU A 265 -21.49 3.20 28.59
C LEU A 265 -23.02 3.30 28.51
N VAL A 266 -23.68 2.22 28.10
CA VAL A 266 -25.15 2.17 27.97
C VAL A 266 -25.85 2.04 29.32
N SER A 267 -25.31 1.25 30.26
CA SER A 267 -26.00 0.90 31.51
C SER A 267 -25.61 1.76 32.73
N GLU A 268 -24.42 2.36 32.75
CA GLU A 268 -23.89 3.04 33.93
C GLU A 268 -24.59 4.38 34.18
N THR A 269 -24.92 4.65 35.45
CA THR A 269 -25.61 5.88 35.87
C THR A 269 -24.72 6.77 36.73
N SER A 270 -23.62 6.24 37.28
CA SER A 270 -22.68 6.96 38.12
C SER A 270 -21.84 7.96 37.30
N PRO A 271 -21.92 9.27 37.60
CA PRO A 271 -21.14 10.27 36.86
C PRO A 271 -19.63 10.07 36.98
N ALA A 272 -19.15 9.62 38.14
CA ALA A 272 -17.72 9.40 38.38
C ALA A 272 -17.16 8.22 37.56
N LEU A 273 -17.96 7.16 37.36
CA LEU A 273 -17.56 6.02 36.54
C LEU A 273 -17.60 6.37 35.06
N LEU A 274 -18.61 7.12 34.61
CA LEU A 274 -18.67 7.64 33.24
C LEU A 274 -17.47 8.54 32.91
N THR A 275 -17.06 9.43 33.82
CA THR A 275 -15.86 10.27 33.62
C THR A 275 -14.59 9.42 33.44
N LYS A 276 -14.43 8.34 34.21
CA LYS A 276 -13.31 7.40 34.04
C LYS A 276 -13.41 6.64 32.71
N LEU A 277 -14.62 6.21 32.33
CA LEU A 277 -14.88 5.50 31.08
C LEU A 277 -14.53 6.35 29.86
N PHE A 278 -14.90 7.63 29.81
CA PHE A 278 -14.48 8.53 28.72
C PHE A 278 -12.95 8.72 28.69
N GLY A 279 -12.31 8.74 29.87
CA GLY A 279 -10.85 8.69 29.95
C GLY A 279 -10.27 7.43 29.28
N LEU A 280 -10.85 6.26 29.54
CA LEU A 280 -10.46 4.99 28.91
C LEU A 280 -10.69 5.02 27.40
N TRP A 281 -11.83 5.51 26.92
CA TRP A 281 -12.10 5.70 25.49
C TRP A 281 -11.03 6.57 24.82
N GLY A 282 -10.57 7.63 25.48
CA GLY A 282 -9.47 8.46 25.00
C GLY A 282 -8.17 7.67 24.78
N HIS A 283 -7.83 6.75 25.69
CA HIS A 283 -6.66 5.87 25.56
C HIS A 283 -6.87 4.82 24.47
N VAL A 284 -8.07 4.24 24.36
CA VAL A 284 -8.42 3.29 23.29
C VAL A 284 -8.21 3.93 21.92
N VAL A 285 -8.72 5.14 21.70
CA VAL A 285 -8.51 5.89 20.44
C VAL A 285 -7.02 6.08 20.15
N GLU A 286 -6.21 6.42 21.15
CA GLU A 286 -4.76 6.59 20.97
C GLU A 286 -4.05 5.28 20.59
N THR A 287 -4.39 4.18 21.26
CA THR A 287 -3.83 2.86 20.97
C THR A 287 -4.22 2.38 19.57
N LEU A 288 -5.50 2.49 19.20
CA LEU A 288 -5.98 2.08 17.88
C LEU A 288 -5.34 2.88 16.74
N LEU A 289 -5.14 4.20 16.93
CA LEU A 289 -4.41 5.04 15.98
C LEU A 289 -2.94 4.61 15.83
N ARG A 290 -2.27 4.27 16.94
CA ARG A 290 -0.86 3.85 16.94
C ARG A 290 -0.66 2.47 16.31
N GLU A 291 -1.60 1.56 16.53
CA GLU A 291 -1.59 0.21 15.96
C GLU A 291 -2.14 0.15 14.53
N GLY A 292 -2.70 1.26 14.02
CA GLY A 292 -3.32 1.32 12.69
C GLY A 292 -4.56 0.42 12.54
N LYS A 293 -5.31 0.20 13.62
CA LYS A 293 -6.58 -0.54 13.60
C LYS A 293 -7.72 0.38 13.16
N TRP A 294 -7.66 0.84 11.92
CA TRP A 294 -8.53 1.88 11.37
C TRP A 294 -10.02 1.51 11.36
N THR A 295 -10.35 0.30 10.90
CA THR A 295 -11.74 -0.18 10.85
C THR A 295 -12.35 -0.21 12.25
N VAL A 296 -11.64 -0.76 13.23
CA VAL A 296 -12.09 -0.78 14.63
C VAL A 296 -12.24 0.63 15.19
N LEU A 297 -11.28 1.51 14.89
CA LEU A 297 -11.35 2.91 15.31
C LEU A 297 -12.58 3.63 14.72
N GLU A 298 -12.90 3.39 13.45
CA GLU A 298 -14.10 3.93 12.81
C GLU A 298 -15.38 3.51 13.54
N HIS A 299 -15.50 2.24 13.93
CA HIS A 299 -16.62 1.77 14.76
C HIS A 299 -16.67 2.46 16.12
N VAL A 300 -15.52 2.57 16.81
CA VAL A 300 -15.44 3.25 18.11
C VAL A 300 -15.84 4.72 18.01
N LEU A 301 -15.36 5.43 16.99
CA LEU A 301 -15.70 6.84 16.78
C LEU A 301 -17.17 7.03 16.43
N SER A 302 -17.75 6.11 15.65
CA SER A 302 -19.19 6.13 15.32
C SER A 302 -20.04 5.94 16.57
N LEU A 303 -19.68 4.97 17.43
CA LEU A 303 -20.35 4.73 18.70
C LEU A 303 -20.27 5.94 19.65
N LEU A 304 -19.08 6.53 19.76
CA LEU A 304 -18.89 7.75 20.54
C LEU A 304 -19.73 8.90 19.98
N HIS A 305 -19.79 9.07 18.66
CA HIS A 305 -20.61 10.09 18.03
C HIS A 305 -22.11 9.93 18.32
N GLU A 306 -22.62 8.69 18.32
CA GLU A 306 -24.03 8.38 18.59
C GLU A 306 -24.40 8.42 20.08
N THR A 307 -23.40 8.46 20.98
CA THR A 307 -23.61 8.38 22.43
C THR A 307 -24.55 9.47 22.96
N GLU A 308 -24.44 10.71 22.47
CA GLU A 308 -25.33 11.80 22.90
C GLU A 308 -26.79 11.58 22.47
N ALA A 309 -27.02 10.92 21.33
CA ALA A 309 -28.35 10.62 20.85
C ALA A 309 -28.99 9.46 21.62
N VAL A 310 -28.19 8.44 21.98
CA VAL A 310 -28.66 7.24 22.69
C VAL A 310 -28.82 7.50 24.20
N ARG A 311 -27.97 8.35 24.77
CA ARG A 311 -27.96 8.70 26.20
C ARG A 311 -28.10 10.22 26.40
N PRO A 312 -29.31 10.79 26.25
CA PRO A 312 -29.54 12.22 26.50
C PRO A 312 -29.38 12.63 27.97
N ASP A 313 -29.31 11.66 28.87
CA ASP A 313 -29.16 11.80 30.32
C ASP A 313 -27.71 12.11 30.79
N ILE A 314 -26.71 12.02 29.91
CA ILE A 314 -25.32 12.33 30.27
C ILE A 314 -25.13 13.81 30.63
N SER A 315 -24.25 14.07 31.61
CA SER A 315 -23.98 15.43 32.09
C SER A 315 -23.33 16.32 31.03
N THR A 316 -23.40 17.63 31.23
CA THR A 316 -22.72 18.63 30.37
C THR A 316 -21.21 18.41 30.33
N GLU A 317 -20.61 17.99 31.44
CA GLU A 317 -19.18 17.67 31.56
C GLU A 317 -18.82 16.47 30.70
N HIS A 318 -19.64 15.42 30.69
CA HIS A 318 -19.44 14.24 29.84
C HIS A 318 -19.55 14.57 28.36
N LYS A 319 -20.52 15.41 27.97
CA LYS A 319 -20.62 15.93 26.59
C LYS A 319 -19.37 16.68 26.17
N GLN A 320 -18.80 17.51 27.06
CA GLN A 320 -17.53 18.19 26.79
C GLN A 320 -16.36 17.22 26.66
N GLN A 321 -16.31 16.16 27.48
CA GLN A 321 -15.28 15.12 27.33
C GLN A 321 -15.39 14.40 25.98
N LEU A 322 -16.60 14.05 25.55
CA LEU A 322 -16.86 13.42 24.26
C LEU A 322 -16.38 14.31 23.10
N VAL A 323 -16.78 15.58 23.11
CA VAL A 323 -16.31 16.58 22.15
C VAL A 323 -14.78 16.70 22.20
N SER A 324 -14.16 16.71 23.39
CA SER A 324 -12.70 16.76 23.51
C SER A 324 -11.99 15.53 22.93
N ILE A 325 -12.60 14.34 22.96
CA ILE A 325 -12.03 13.13 22.36
C ILE A 325 -12.03 13.26 20.83
N MET A 326 -13.18 13.68 20.28
CA MET A 326 -13.38 13.88 18.83
C MET A 326 -12.50 15.01 18.29
N ASP A 327 -12.50 16.17 18.94
CA ASP A 327 -11.64 17.31 18.61
C ASP A 327 -10.16 16.97 18.75
N GLY A 328 -9.85 16.03 19.63
CA GLY A 328 -8.52 15.52 19.86
C GLY A 328 -7.94 14.75 18.67
N LEU A 329 -8.74 14.26 17.72
CA LEU A 329 -8.27 13.44 16.58
C LEU A 329 -7.21 14.16 15.74
N GLY A 330 -7.39 15.46 15.52
CA GLY A 330 -6.48 16.29 14.72
C GLY A 330 -5.22 16.77 15.46
N ARG A 331 -4.98 16.35 16.71
CA ARG A 331 -3.79 16.77 17.47
C ARG A 331 -2.52 16.27 16.81
N THR A 332 -1.49 17.11 16.80
CA THR A 332 -0.21 16.82 16.15
C THR A 332 0.41 15.49 16.60
N GLU A 333 0.30 15.11 17.88
CA GLU A 333 0.84 13.84 18.37
C GLU A 333 0.12 12.61 17.79
N ARG A 334 -1.20 12.69 17.61
CA ARG A 334 -1.97 11.61 16.97
C ARG A 334 -1.66 11.53 15.47
N ILE A 335 -1.53 12.67 14.80
CA ILE A 335 -1.11 12.72 13.39
C ILE A 335 0.29 12.13 13.20
N LYS A 336 1.23 12.40 14.11
CA LYS A 336 2.57 11.76 14.10
C LYS A 336 2.50 10.25 14.32
N ALA A 337 1.58 9.77 15.16
CA ALA A 337 1.38 8.33 15.33
C ALA A 337 0.91 7.67 14.02
N ILE A 338 -0.03 8.30 13.31
CA ILE A 338 -0.47 7.89 11.98
C ILE A 338 0.71 7.91 10.99
N GLU A 339 1.50 8.99 10.97
CA GLU A 339 2.69 9.12 10.12
C GLU A 339 3.68 7.96 10.33
N ASN A 340 4.03 7.70 11.59
CA ASN A 340 4.99 6.65 11.96
C ASN A 340 4.50 5.28 11.51
N TYR A 341 3.22 4.96 11.75
CA TYR A 341 2.64 3.68 11.34
C TYR A 341 2.66 3.52 9.80
N LEU A 342 2.16 4.52 9.07
CA LEU A 342 2.04 4.45 7.61
C LEU A 342 3.38 4.40 6.89
N ASN A 343 4.44 5.01 7.47
CA ASN A 343 5.78 4.95 6.90
C ASN A 343 6.51 3.63 7.24
N GLN A 344 6.20 3.00 8.37
CA GLN A 344 6.76 1.68 8.74
C GLN A 344 6.09 0.53 8.00
N SER A 345 4.86 0.71 7.52
CA SER A 345 4.09 -0.35 6.86
C SER A 345 3.48 0.17 5.55
N PRO A 346 4.25 0.19 4.44
CA PRO A 346 3.81 0.74 3.14
C PRO A 346 2.60 0.01 2.53
N ASP A 347 2.46 -1.28 2.84
CA ASP A 347 1.38 -2.16 2.36
C ASP A 347 0.31 -2.40 3.44
N ALA A 348 0.25 -1.56 4.47
CA ALA A 348 -0.74 -1.68 5.53
C ALA A 348 -2.17 -1.64 4.99
N ASN A 349 -3.08 -2.35 5.66
CA ASN A 349 -4.50 -2.09 5.44
C ASN A 349 -4.83 -0.67 5.91
N VAL A 350 -5.41 0.13 5.03
CA VAL A 350 -5.80 1.53 5.25
C VAL A 350 -7.32 1.75 5.15
N GLU A 351 -8.09 0.65 5.10
CA GLU A 351 -9.55 0.69 5.11
C GLU A 351 -10.07 1.42 6.36
N GLY A 352 -10.92 2.43 6.17
CA GLY A 352 -11.45 3.29 7.24
C GLY A 352 -10.59 4.53 7.55
N LEU A 353 -9.32 4.60 7.13
CA LEU A 353 -8.46 5.75 7.41
C LEU A 353 -9.01 7.05 6.79
N SER A 354 -9.54 7.01 5.56
CA SER A 354 -10.14 8.19 4.91
C SER A 354 -11.30 8.75 5.75
N THR A 355 -12.20 7.87 6.25
CA THR A 355 -13.30 8.27 7.15
C THR A 355 -12.77 8.96 8.40
N ILE A 356 -11.77 8.37 9.06
CA ILE A 356 -11.17 8.93 10.29
C ILE A 356 -10.57 10.32 10.04
N LEU A 357 -9.85 10.51 8.93
CA LEU A 357 -9.29 11.81 8.58
C LEU A 357 -10.40 12.83 8.30
N LEU A 358 -11.48 12.43 7.61
CA LEU A 358 -12.63 13.30 7.31
C LEU A 358 -13.46 13.69 8.54
N LEU A 359 -13.41 12.90 9.62
CA LEU A 359 -14.02 13.25 10.92
C LEU A 359 -13.25 14.34 11.67
N MET A 360 -12.02 14.67 11.27
CA MET A 360 -11.23 15.72 11.91
C MET A 360 -11.77 17.11 11.59
N LYS A 361 -11.61 18.05 12.54
CA LYS A 361 -11.97 19.45 12.31
C LYS A 361 -10.97 20.18 11.39
N PRO A 362 -11.38 21.28 10.72
CA PRO A 362 -10.50 22.07 9.83
C PRO A 362 -9.21 22.57 10.48
N GLU A 363 -9.17 22.70 11.81
CA GLU A 363 -7.97 23.05 12.57
C GLU A 363 -6.83 22.01 12.43
N ALA A 364 -7.15 20.78 12.00
CA ALA A 364 -6.18 19.71 11.73
C ALA A 364 -5.43 19.89 10.40
N VAL A 365 -5.92 20.75 9.49
CA VAL A 365 -5.36 20.92 8.14
C VAL A 365 -3.85 21.16 8.13
N PRO A 366 -3.26 22.03 8.98
CA PRO A 366 -1.81 22.21 9.00
C PRO A 366 -1.04 20.93 9.36
N ALA A 367 -1.56 20.12 10.30
CA ALA A 367 -0.95 18.85 10.68
C ALA A 367 -1.08 17.81 9.56
N LEU A 368 -2.21 17.78 8.85
CA LEU A 368 -2.41 16.93 7.67
C LEU A 368 -1.51 17.33 6.49
N CYS A 369 -1.22 18.62 6.32
CA CYS A 369 -0.21 19.08 5.37
C CYS A 369 1.19 18.54 5.73
N THR A 370 1.57 18.58 7.02
CA THR A 370 2.83 17.97 7.48
C THR A 370 2.87 16.47 7.25
N LEU A 371 1.78 15.76 7.57
CA LEU A 371 1.64 14.32 7.29
C LEU A 371 1.85 14.04 5.80
N LEU A 372 1.12 14.72 4.91
CA LEU A 372 1.27 14.54 3.46
C LEU A 372 2.70 14.76 2.97
N ALA A 373 3.42 15.74 3.54
CA ALA A 373 4.78 16.03 3.17
C ALA A 373 5.78 14.93 3.57
N ASN A 374 5.49 14.18 4.63
CA ASN A 374 6.38 13.18 5.23
C ASN A 374 6.06 11.73 4.80
N LEU A 375 4.90 11.48 4.20
CA LEU A 375 4.52 10.16 3.72
C LEU A 375 5.37 9.70 2.53
N THR A 376 5.78 8.44 2.52
CA THR A 376 6.60 7.82 1.46
C THR A 376 5.76 7.10 0.39
N SER A 377 4.65 6.47 0.78
CA SER A 377 3.76 5.72 -0.12
C SER A 377 2.80 6.65 -0.87
N SER A 378 2.68 6.48 -2.19
CA SER A 378 1.75 7.23 -3.03
C SER A 378 0.28 6.92 -2.72
N GLY A 379 -0.02 5.69 -2.29
CA GLY A 379 -1.36 5.29 -1.85
C GLY A 379 -1.78 6.03 -0.58
N HIS A 380 -0.88 6.10 0.41
CA HIS A 380 -1.13 6.85 1.65
C HIS A 380 -1.25 8.35 1.40
N GLN A 381 -0.41 8.92 0.53
CA GLN A 381 -0.51 10.32 0.12
C GLN A 381 -1.87 10.62 -0.52
N ALA A 382 -2.42 9.72 -1.34
CA ALA A 382 -3.72 9.90 -1.98
C ALA A 382 -4.86 10.04 -0.96
N ILE A 383 -4.85 9.25 0.12
CA ILE A 383 -5.84 9.31 1.20
C ILE A 383 -5.78 10.67 1.92
N VAL A 384 -4.58 11.15 2.23
CA VAL A 384 -4.42 12.46 2.89
C VAL A 384 -4.78 13.61 1.95
N VAL A 385 -4.50 13.49 0.65
CA VAL A 385 -4.92 14.46 -0.38
C VAL A 385 -6.44 14.55 -0.46
N GLU A 386 -7.15 13.41 -0.42
CA GLU A 386 -8.61 13.37 -0.37
C GLU A 386 -9.13 14.14 0.85
N ALA A 387 -8.66 13.79 2.06
CA ALA A 387 -9.07 14.46 3.29
C ALA A 387 -8.80 15.98 3.26
N LEU A 388 -7.60 16.40 2.82
CA LEU A 388 -7.25 17.82 2.67
C LEU A 388 -8.15 18.55 1.66
N THR A 389 -8.55 17.87 0.57
CA THR A 389 -9.45 18.45 -0.44
C THR A 389 -10.81 18.81 0.16
N HIS A 390 -11.30 18.04 1.12
CA HIS A 390 -12.55 18.31 1.81
C HIS A 390 -12.37 19.34 2.94
N LEU A 391 -11.42 19.10 3.85
CA LEU A 391 -11.27 19.88 5.08
C LEU A 391 -10.72 21.30 4.87
N ALA A 392 -9.86 21.50 3.86
CA ALA A 392 -9.22 22.79 3.62
C ALA A 392 -10.00 23.69 2.65
N LYS A 393 -11.15 23.24 2.11
CA LYS A 393 -11.89 23.94 1.05
C LYS A 393 -12.27 25.38 1.44
N ASP A 394 -12.74 25.57 2.68
CA ASP A 394 -13.18 26.88 3.18
C ASP A 394 -12.02 27.75 3.68
N LYS A 395 -10.91 27.12 4.11
CA LYS A 395 -9.70 27.78 4.62
C LYS A 395 -8.46 27.25 3.90
N PRO A 396 -8.23 27.64 2.63
CA PRO A 396 -7.18 27.06 1.79
C PRO A 396 -5.76 27.55 2.14
N ASP A 397 -5.61 28.53 3.03
CA ASP A 397 -4.33 29.18 3.34
C ASP A 397 -3.19 28.23 3.73
N PRO A 398 -3.40 27.14 4.50
CA PRO A 398 -2.33 26.18 4.77
C PRO A 398 -1.83 25.46 3.50
N VAL A 399 -2.76 25.05 2.61
CA VAL A 399 -2.43 24.40 1.33
C VAL A 399 -1.68 25.37 0.41
N VAL A 400 -2.13 26.62 0.33
CA VAL A 400 -1.45 27.65 -0.49
C VAL A 400 -0.05 27.96 0.05
N ARG A 401 0.12 28.06 1.37
CA ARG A 401 1.45 28.24 2.00
C ARG A 401 2.39 27.07 1.72
N GLY A 402 1.86 25.85 1.67
CA GLY A 402 2.62 24.64 1.37
C GLY A 402 3.27 24.63 -0.03
N LEU A 403 2.80 25.44 -0.98
CA LEU A 403 3.41 25.56 -2.31
C LEU A 403 4.87 26.06 -2.27
N MET A 404 5.29 26.70 -1.17
CA MET A 404 6.67 27.18 -0.99
C MET A 404 7.66 26.10 -0.53
N ASP A 405 7.19 24.87 -0.32
CA ASP A 405 8.04 23.74 0.08
C ASP A 405 9.02 23.35 -1.04
N ARG A 406 10.07 22.58 -0.70
CA ARG A 406 11.10 22.13 -1.64
C ARG A 406 10.89 20.71 -2.14
N ARG A 407 9.97 19.95 -1.55
CA ARG A 407 9.66 18.55 -1.92
C ARG A 407 8.72 18.53 -3.12
N PRO A 408 9.15 18.05 -4.30
CA PRO A 408 8.33 18.12 -5.52
C PRO A 408 7.02 17.36 -5.42
N ILE A 409 7.04 16.14 -4.87
CA ILE A 409 5.84 15.29 -4.76
C ILE A 409 4.76 15.99 -3.92
N TYR A 410 5.15 16.55 -2.78
CA TYR A 410 4.26 17.32 -1.91
C TYR A 410 3.65 18.52 -2.64
N VAL A 411 4.48 19.35 -3.28
CA VAL A 411 4.00 20.53 -4.03
C VAL A 411 3.03 20.13 -5.14
N ARG A 412 3.31 19.04 -5.87
CA ARG A 412 2.41 18.52 -6.93
C ARG A 412 1.07 18.06 -6.35
N SER A 413 1.07 17.39 -5.20
CA SER A 413 -0.16 17.00 -4.50
C SER A 413 -1.00 18.22 -4.10
N LEU A 414 -0.36 19.29 -3.60
CA LEU A 414 -1.07 20.53 -3.30
C LEU A 414 -1.63 21.21 -4.55
N ILE A 415 -0.89 21.25 -5.66
CA ILE A 415 -1.41 21.75 -6.95
C ILE A 415 -2.63 20.94 -7.39
N SER A 416 -2.61 19.62 -7.21
CA SER A 416 -3.76 18.74 -7.51
C SER A 416 -5.00 19.14 -6.70
N ILE A 417 -4.85 19.38 -5.39
CA ILE A 417 -5.94 19.86 -4.51
C ILE A 417 -6.51 21.18 -5.03
N LEU A 418 -5.64 22.16 -5.34
CA LEU A 418 -6.06 23.47 -5.85
C LEU A 418 -6.79 23.37 -7.21
N LEU A 419 -6.39 22.42 -8.06
CA LEU A 419 -7.07 22.14 -9.34
C LEU A 419 -8.44 21.51 -9.14
N THR A 420 -8.62 20.70 -8.11
CA THR A 420 -9.92 20.11 -7.75
C THR A 420 -10.90 21.17 -7.28
N TRP A 421 -10.45 22.15 -6.48
CA TRP A 421 -11.26 23.29 -6.07
C TRP A 421 -11.60 24.25 -7.23
N ASN A 422 -10.82 24.20 -8.32
CA ASN A 422 -11.10 24.87 -9.58
C ASN A 422 -11.45 26.37 -9.46
N SER A 423 -10.69 27.11 -8.65
CA SER A 423 -10.92 28.55 -8.44
C SER A 423 -9.80 29.41 -9.06
N PRO A 424 -10.15 30.46 -9.84
CA PRO A 424 -9.16 31.36 -10.46
C PRO A 424 -8.23 32.08 -9.45
N LYS A 425 -8.64 32.21 -8.18
CA LYS A 425 -7.83 32.86 -7.14
C LYS A 425 -6.50 32.15 -6.87
N PHE A 426 -6.38 30.87 -7.24
CA PHE A 426 -5.18 30.07 -7.03
C PHE A 426 -4.14 30.22 -8.15
N VAL A 427 -4.48 30.90 -9.25
CA VAL A 427 -3.56 31.05 -10.40
C VAL A 427 -2.30 31.81 -10.00
N GLU A 428 -2.42 32.93 -9.29
CA GLU A 428 -1.26 33.74 -8.90
C GLU A 428 -0.31 33.01 -7.94
N PRO A 429 -0.76 32.32 -6.87
CA PRO A 429 0.11 31.46 -6.08
C PRO A 429 0.83 30.39 -6.91
N ILE A 430 0.14 29.74 -7.85
CA ILE A 430 0.70 28.69 -8.70
C ILE A 430 1.71 29.26 -9.71
N GLU A 431 1.46 30.43 -10.28
CA GLU A 431 2.40 31.12 -11.20
C GLU A 431 3.75 31.44 -10.54
N LYS A 432 3.84 31.54 -9.22
CA LYS A 432 5.12 31.75 -8.52
C LYS A 432 6.05 30.52 -8.65
N LEU A 433 5.51 29.36 -9.01
CA LEU A 433 6.24 28.10 -9.16
C LEU A 433 6.77 27.87 -10.59
N THR A 434 6.65 28.83 -11.51
CA THR A 434 7.18 28.68 -12.88
C THR A 434 8.69 28.48 -12.94
N ARG A 435 9.42 28.77 -11.85
CA ARG A 435 10.88 28.56 -11.72
C ARG A 435 11.23 27.48 -10.69
N TYR A 436 10.27 26.62 -10.34
CA TYR A 436 10.51 25.55 -9.39
C TYR A 436 11.58 24.58 -9.92
N PRO A 437 12.51 24.06 -9.08
CA PRO A 437 13.62 23.23 -9.55
C PRO A 437 13.20 21.97 -10.32
N ASP A 438 12.14 21.31 -9.86
CA ASP A 438 11.59 20.11 -10.49
C ASP A 438 10.76 20.43 -11.74
N ALA A 439 11.05 19.74 -12.85
CA ALA A 439 10.37 19.93 -14.12
C ALA A 439 8.90 19.48 -14.12
N GLN A 440 8.55 18.43 -13.36
CA GLN A 440 7.16 17.97 -13.28
C GLN A 440 6.28 19.00 -12.56
N VAL A 441 6.80 19.67 -11.53
CA VAL A 441 6.12 20.82 -10.90
C VAL A 441 5.89 21.94 -11.91
N ARG A 442 6.92 22.36 -12.67
CA ARG A 442 6.77 23.41 -13.69
C ARG A 442 5.75 23.03 -14.77
N ARG A 443 5.72 21.76 -15.18
CA ARG A 443 4.71 21.24 -16.12
C ARG A 443 3.29 21.28 -15.53
N ASP A 444 3.15 20.90 -14.26
CA ASP A 444 1.86 20.95 -13.55
C ASP A 444 1.38 22.40 -13.35
N VAL A 445 2.30 23.36 -13.18
CA VAL A 445 2.00 24.81 -13.20
C VAL A 445 1.39 25.23 -14.53
N VAL A 446 1.98 24.85 -15.66
CA VAL A 446 1.41 25.16 -16.99
C VAL A 446 0.02 24.56 -17.15
N ARG A 447 -0.16 23.29 -16.76
CA ARG A 447 -1.48 22.62 -16.78
C ARG A 447 -2.49 23.38 -15.91
N ALA A 448 -2.06 23.80 -14.73
CA ALA A 448 -2.91 24.50 -13.78
C ALA A 448 -3.33 25.88 -14.27
N ILE A 449 -2.42 26.65 -14.89
CA ILE A 449 -2.76 27.91 -15.56
C ILE A 449 -3.82 27.66 -16.64
N GLY A 450 -3.62 26.66 -17.49
CA GLY A 450 -4.57 26.29 -18.54
C GLY A 450 -5.97 25.95 -18.04
N ARG A 451 -6.07 25.26 -16.90
CA ARG A 451 -7.35 24.85 -16.31
C ARG A 451 -8.04 25.97 -15.54
N LEU A 452 -7.30 26.70 -14.70
CA LEU A 452 -7.84 27.71 -13.78
C LEU A 452 -8.02 29.09 -14.44
N ARG A 453 -7.23 29.38 -15.47
CA ARG A 453 -7.34 30.60 -16.29
C ARG A 453 -7.21 30.21 -17.78
N PRO A 454 -8.30 29.74 -18.41
CA PRO A 454 -8.26 29.25 -19.80
C PRO A 454 -7.91 30.32 -20.82
N THR A 455 -8.19 31.60 -20.53
CA THR A 455 -7.92 32.73 -21.43
C THR A 455 -7.17 33.85 -20.69
N GLY A 456 -6.39 34.65 -21.42
CA GLY A 456 -5.80 35.88 -20.88
C GLY A 456 -4.34 36.11 -21.28
N SER A 457 -3.54 36.64 -20.36
CA SER A 457 -2.15 36.97 -20.63
C SER A 457 -1.25 35.73 -20.71
N GLY A 458 -0.57 35.55 -21.83
CA GLY A 458 0.45 34.52 -22.05
C GLY A 458 1.85 34.92 -21.58
N VAL A 459 2.03 36.11 -21.00
CA VAL A 459 3.35 36.68 -20.63
C VAL A 459 4.14 35.73 -19.72
N ARG A 460 3.49 35.06 -18.76
CA ARG A 460 4.14 34.08 -17.86
C ARG A 460 4.43 32.73 -18.52
N LEU A 461 3.77 32.42 -19.64
CA LEU A 461 3.96 31.17 -20.39
C LEU A 461 5.10 31.25 -21.39
N VAL A 462 5.37 32.44 -21.97
CA VAL A 462 6.42 32.61 -22.99
C VAL A 462 7.80 32.14 -22.50
N PRO A 463 8.29 32.51 -21.29
CA PRO A 463 9.58 32.02 -20.81
C PRO A 463 9.67 30.49 -20.67
N LEU A 464 8.55 29.82 -20.39
CA LEU A 464 8.49 28.36 -20.25
C LEU A 464 8.63 27.63 -21.60
N THR A 465 8.53 28.34 -22.72
CA THR A 465 8.84 27.79 -24.05
C THR A 465 10.35 27.60 -24.29
N SER A 466 11.19 28.10 -23.37
CA SER A 466 12.64 27.89 -23.32
C SER A 466 13.08 27.11 -22.08
N ASP A 467 12.16 26.39 -21.44
CA ASP A 467 12.50 25.56 -20.28
C ASP A 467 13.54 24.48 -20.63
N GLU A 468 14.41 24.14 -19.69
CA GLU A 468 15.42 23.09 -19.86
C GLU A 468 14.76 21.74 -20.19
N ASP A 469 13.58 21.47 -19.60
CA ASP A 469 12.83 20.24 -19.81
C ASP A 469 11.87 20.36 -21.02
N GLU A 470 11.99 19.40 -21.94
CA GLU A 470 11.19 19.38 -23.18
C GLU A 470 9.68 19.26 -22.91
N SER A 471 9.28 18.54 -21.86
CA SER A 471 7.86 18.34 -21.55
C SER A 471 7.21 19.63 -21.06
N VAL A 472 7.97 20.49 -20.37
CA VAL A 472 7.54 21.84 -19.96
C VAL A 472 7.43 22.76 -21.18
N ARG A 473 8.45 22.77 -22.05
CA ARG A 473 8.43 23.55 -23.31
C ARG A 473 7.20 23.21 -24.15
N PHE A 474 6.94 21.92 -24.35
CA PHE A 474 5.80 21.44 -25.12
C PHE A 474 4.46 21.83 -24.49
N ALA A 475 4.33 21.71 -23.16
CA ALA A 475 3.10 22.11 -22.46
C ALA A 475 2.82 23.60 -22.63
N ALA A 476 3.84 24.46 -22.50
CA ALA A 476 3.70 25.90 -22.64
C ALA A 476 3.34 26.31 -24.08
N LEU A 477 4.04 25.73 -25.07
CA LEU A 477 3.75 25.96 -26.48
C LEU A 477 2.34 25.51 -26.84
N LYS A 478 1.91 24.32 -26.42
CA LYS A 478 0.55 23.82 -26.67
C LYS A 478 -0.50 24.79 -26.14
N LEU A 479 -0.29 25.33 -24.94
CA LEU A 479 -1.23 26.26 -24.33
C LEU A 479 -1.27 27.60 -25.10
N LEU A 480 -0.14 28.16 -25.46
CA LEU A 480 -0.06 29.40 -26.26
C LEU A 480 -0.64 29.23 -27.67
N MET A 481 -0.45 28.07 -28.29
CA MET A 481 -0.98 27.73 -29.62
C MET A 481 -2.50 27.58 -29.66
N SER A 482 -3.19 27.52 -28.52
CA SER A 482 -4.65 27.44 -28.43
C SER A 482 -5.37 28.68 -28.97
N GLY A 483 -4.66 29.83 -29.07
CA GLY A 483 -5.25 31.12 -29.43
C GLY A 483 -6.06 31.78 -28.31
N GLN A 484 -6.08 31.20 -27.12
CA GLN A 484 -6.79 31.74 -25.94
C GLN A 484 -5.92 32.73 -25.13
N TYR A 485 -4.64 32.83 -25.46
CA TYR A 485 -3.67 33.65 -24.75
C TYR A 485 -3.02 34.70 -25.65
N THR A 486 -2.91 35.92 -25.13
CA THR A 486 -2.25 37.04 -25.79
C THR A 486 -0.91 37.34 -25.13
N ALA A 487 0.14 37.55 -25.92
CA ALA A 487 1.45 37.95 -25.42
C ALA A 487 2.08 38.93 -26.43
N PRO A 488 2.53 40.13 -26.00
CA PRO A 488 3.13 41.09 -26.93
C PRO A 488 4.48 40.59 -27.45
N PHE A 489 4.88 41.07 -28.63
CA PHE A 489 6.13 40.64 -29.26
C PHE A 489 7.37 40.89 -28.39
N THR A 490 7.33 41.91 -27.53
CA THR A 490 8.41 42.23 -26.58
C THR A 490 8.73 41.11 -25.59
N GLN A 491 7.81 40.17 -25.35
CA GLN A 491 8.07 38.99 -24.52
C GLN A 491 8.76 37.86 -25.31
N TRP A 492 8.54 37.80 -26.62
CA TRP A 492 9.15 36.79 -27.50
C TRP A 492 10.54 37.22 -27.99
N SER A 493 10.79 38.53 -28.11
CA SER A 493 12.05 39.04 -28.65
C SER A 493 13.32 38.55 -27.96
N PRO A 494 13.39 38.36 -26.62
CA PRO A 494 14.58 37.83 -25.98
C PRO A 494 14.90 36.40 -26.45
N LEU A 495 13.90 35.52 -26.48
CA LEU A 495 14.01 34.14 -26.94
C LEU A 495 14.54 34.05 -28.37
N LEU A 496 14.02 34.89 -29.27
CA LEU A 496 14.43 34.89 -30.69
C LEU A 496 15.86 35.41 -30.91
N SER A 497 16.42 36.09 -29.90
CA SER A 497 17.77 36.64 -29.94
C SER A 497 18.81 35.72 -29.29
N GLU A 498 18.39 34.59 -28.70
CA GLU A 498 19.29 33.59 -28.13
C GLU A 498 20.16 32.95 -29.23
N ASN A 499 21.44 32.73 -28.94
CA ASN A 499 22.41 32.23 -29.92
C ASN A 499 22.06 30.81 -30.42
N ASP A 500 21.44 30.01 -29.57
CA ASP A 500 21.07 28.61 -29.79
C ASP A 500 19.65 28.43 -30.36
N PHE A 501 18.84 29.50 -30.48
CA PHE A 501 17.50 29.42 -31.06
C PHE A 501 17.51 28.79 -32.47
N MET A 502 18.53 29.12 -33.26
CA MET A 502 18.73 28.59 -34.61
C MET A 502 19.07 27.09 -34.63
N ASP A 503 19.59 26.58 -33.52
CA ASP A 503 20.03 25.21 -33.35
C ASP A 503 18.92 24.30 -32.82
N ARG A 504 17.82 24.90 -32.32
CA ARG A 504 16.64 24.15 -31.89
C ARG A 504 16.02 23.33 -33.04
N PRO A 505 15.41 22.16 -32.73
CA PRO A 505 14.70 21.36 -33.72
C PRO A 505 13.68 22.17 -34.52
N ILE A 506 13.53 21.86 -35.81
CA ILE A 506 12.60 22.58 -36.69
C ILE A 506 11.15 22.52 -36.20
N SER A 507 10.77 21.41 -35.54
CA SER A 507 9.46 21.24 -34.89
C SER A 507 9.23 22.30 -33.81
N GLU A 508 10.23 22.55 -32.96
CA GLU A 508 10.17 23.53 -31.88
C GLU A 508 10.15 24.96 -32.42
N ARG A 509 11.03 25.29 -33.37
CA ARG A 509 11.04 26.60 -34.05
C ARG A 509 9.69 26.91 -34.70
N ARG A 510 9.08 25.91 -35.36
CA ARG A 510 7.73 26.02 -35.95
C ARG A 510 6.65 26.18 -34.90
N GLY A 511 6.73 25.47 -33.77
CA GLY A 511 5.82 25.64 -32.64
C GLY A 511 5.86 27.05 -32.07
N ILE A 512 7.06 27.62 -31.90
CA ILE A 512 7.27 28.99 -31.43
C ILE A 512 6.66 30.01 -32.41
N PHE A 513 6.92 29.89 -33.71
CA PHE A 513 6.34 30.80 -34.71
C PHE A 513 4.81 30.70 -34.76
N GLN A 514 4.26 29.48 -34.61
CA GLN A 514 2.81 29.31 -34.52
C GLN A 514 2.23 29.93 -33.26
N ALA A 515 2.87 29.76 -32.10
CA ALA A 515 2.48 30.37 -30.84
C ALA A 515 2.52 31.91 -30.92
N MET A 516 3.57 32.49 -31.49
CA MET A 516 3.67 33.93 -31.75
C MET A 516 2.56 34.42 -32.68
N ARG A 517 2.28 33.70 -33.78
CA ARG A 517 1.21 34.06 -34.72
C ARG A 517 -0.15 34.21 -34.02
N VAL A 518 -0.49 33.27 -33.13
CA VAL A 518 -1.78 33.30 -32.46
C VAL A 518 -1.81 34.22 -31.24
N SER A 519 -0.67 34.50 -30.59
CA SER A 519 -0.62 35.30 -29.36
C SER A 519 -0.25 36.77 -29.57
N CYS A 520 0.49 37.11 -30.64
CA CYS A 520 0.96 38.47 -30.97
C CYS A 520 0.23 39.08 -32.18
N GLY A 521 -0.31 38.25 -33.08
CA GLY A 521 -0.87 38.71 -34.35
C GLY A 521 0.13 39.54 -35.16
N ASP A 522 -0.27 40.74 -35.58
CA ASP A 522 0.50 41.61 -36.47
C ASP A 522 1.77 42.20 -35.83
N GLU A 523 1.91 42.21 -34.50
CA GLU A 523 3.10 42.75 -33.83
C GLU A 523 4.40 42.03 -34.24
N ALA A 524 4.31 40.75 -34.62
CA ALA A 524 5.47 39.95 -35.02
C ALA A 524 5.83 40.08 -36.52
N VAL A 525 4.99 40.75 -37.33
CA VAL A 525 5.21 40.91 -38.78
C VAL A 525 6.54 41.57 -39.13
N PRO A 526 6.98 42.65 -38.45
CA PRO A 526 8.28 43.27 -38.74
C PRO A 526 9.47 42.30 -38.56
N TYR A 527 9.41 41.43 -37.56
CA TYR A 527 10.44 40.42 -37.31
C TYR A 527 10.51 39.40 -38.45
N TRP A 528 9.38 38.79 -38.83
CA TRP A 528 9.32 37.83 -39.93
C TRP A 528 9.71 38.44 -41.28
N GLN A 529 9.32 39.69 -41.54
CA GLN A 529 9.78 40.42 -42.72
C GLN A 529 11.30 40.63 -42.71
N GLY A 530 11.86 40.96 -41.54
CA GLY A 530 13.31 41.08 -41.35
C GLY A 530 14.04 39.78 -41.73
N LEU A 531 13.56 38.64 -41.26
CA LEU A 531 14.14 37.33 -41.59
C LEU A 531 14.15 37.05 -43.11
N MET A 532 13.09 37.41 -43.82
CA MET A 532 12.97 37.17 -45.27
C MET A 532 13.81 38.11 -46.14
N THR A 533 14.09 39.33 -45.64
CA THR A 533 14.73 40.40 -46.43
C THR A 533 16.17 40.70 -46.02
N ALA A 534 16.61 40.23 -44.85
CA ALA A 534 17.96 40.42 -44.38
C ALA A 534 18.97 39.63 -45.22
N TRP A 535 20.12 40.25 -45.46
CA TRP A 535 21.24 39.59 -46.13
C TRP A 535 22.07 38.77 -45.14
N ALA A 536 22.39 37.53 -45.49
CA ALA A 536 23.03 36.56 -44.59
C ALA A 536 24.37 36.05 -45.14
N TRP A 537 25.47 36.56 -44.58
CA TRP A 537 26.85 36.09 -44.80
C TRP A 537 27.24 34.85 -43.96
N THR A 538 26.66 34.69 -42.76
CA THR A 538 26.89 33.56 -41.84
C THR A 538 25.59 32.78 -41.56
N ASN A 539 25.69 31.47 -41.31
CA ASN A 539 24.54 30.57 -41.07
C ASN A 539 23.47 30.61 -42.16
N ARG A 540 23.88 30.79 -43.43
CA ARG A 540 22.99 31.04 -44.57
C ARG A 540 21.85 30.01 -44.69
N ARG A 541 22.15 28.71 -44.58
CA ARG A 541 21.14 27.63 -44.66
C ARG A 541 20.12 27.72 -43.53
N LYS A 542 20.56 27.85 -42.27
CA LYS A 542 19.66 27.95 -41.11
C LYS A 542 18.80 29.21 -41.16
N LYS A 543 19.36 30.33 -41.63
CA LYS A 543 18.62 31.60 -41.83
C LYS A 543 17.61 31.50 -42.98
N GLU A 544 17.95 30.84 -44.07
CA GLU A 544 17.02 30.56 -45.17
C GLU A 544 15.86 29.66 -44.72
N GLU A 545 16.12 28.62 -43.92
CA GLU A 545 15.08 27.79 -43.29
C GLU A 545 14.13 28.62 -42.41
N LEU A 546 14.67 29.51 -41.57
CA LEU A 546 13.85 30.42 -40.77
C LEU A 546 13.03 31.40 -41.61
N ALA A 547 13.61 31.92 -42.70
CA ALA A 547 12.92 32.83 -43.61
C ALA A 547 11.77 32.12 -44.36
N ILE A 548 11.95 30.86 -44.75
CA ILE A 548 10.88 30.03 -45.32
C ILE A 548 9.77 29.82 -44.28
N LEU A 549 10.13 29.46 -43.04
CA LEU A 549 9.16 29.31 -41.95
C LEU A 549 8.41 30.63 -41.65
N ALA A 550 9.09 31.77 -41.73
CA ALA A 550 8.50 33.10 -41.60
C ALA A 550 7.48 33.36 -42.71
N ALA A 551 7.80 33.03 -43.97
CA ALA A 551 6.88 33.15 -45.10
C ALA A 551 5.62 32.29 -44.92
N GLU A 552 5.78 31.03 -44.50
CA GLU A 552 4.65 30.14 -44.18
C GLU A 552 3.78 30.71 -43.06
N THR A 553 4.40 31.26 -42.02
CA THR A 553 3.71 31.81 -40.85
C THR A 553 2.91 33.06 -41.20
N LEU A 554 3.49 33.97 -41.99
CA LEU A 554 2.82 35.15 -42.54
C LEU A 554 1.66 34.76 -43.46
N GLY A 555 1.84 33.74 -44.30
CA GLY A 555 0.77 33.21 -45.16
C GLY A 555 -0.43 32.70 -44.35
N LYS A 556 -0.18 32.04 -43.22
CA LYS A 556 -1.23 31.61 -42.28
C LYS A 556 -1.82 32.75 -41.45
N LEU A 557 -1.12 33.87 -41.28
CA LEU A 557 -1.64 35.04 -40.57
C LEU A 557 -2.62 35.81 -41.46
N ALA A 558 -2.30 35.95 -42.75
CA ALA A 558 -3.18 36.48 -43.80
C ALA A 558 -3.78 37.89 -43.55
N THR A 559 -3.16 38.69 -42.68
CA THR A 559 -3.52 40.10 -42.47
C THR A 559 -2.94 41.00 -43.57
N PRO A 560 -3.47 42.22 -43.78
CA PRO A 560 -2.91 43.16 -44.75
C PRO A 560 -1.41 43.45 -44.51
N ALA A 561 -0.98 43.56 -43.25
CA ALA A 561 0.42 43.74 -42.90
C ALA A 561 1.26 42.50 -43.29
N ALA A 562 0.74 41.30 -43.05
CA ALA A 562 1.42 40.06 -43.42
C ALA A 562 1.55 39.89 -44.95
N ILE A 563 0.50 40.22 -45.71
CA ILE A 563 0.51 40.20 -47.17
C ILE A 563 1.57 41.17 -47.71
N ALA A 564 1.61 42.41 -47.20
CA ALA A 564 2.61 43.40 -47.59
C ALA A 564 4.05 42.93 -47.27
N ALA A 565 4.26 42.23 -46.16
CA ALA A 565 5.55 41.64 -45.82
C ALA A 565 5.95 40.51 -46.80
N LEU A 566 5.01 39.64 -47.18
CA LEU A 566 5.23 38.57 -48.17
C LEU A 566 5.58 39.12 -49.55
N GLU A 567 4.91 40.19 -50.00
CA GLU A 567 5.23 40.86 -51.27
C GLU A 567 6.65 41.46 -51.30
N ARG A 568 7.14 41.95 -50.15
CA ARG A 568 8.53 42.40 -50.03
C ARG A 568 9.50 41.22 -50.07
N GLY A 569 9.17 40.12 -49.38
CA GLY A 569 9.94 38.88 -49.38
C GLY A 569 10.06 38.25 -50.78
N SER A 570 8.98 38.26 -51.57
CA SER A 570 8.96 37.71 -52.94
C SER A 570 9.83 38.51 -53.93
N LYS A 571 10.14 39.78 -53.61
CA LYS A 571 11.04 40.62 -54.40
C LYS A 571 12.49 40.58 -53.91
N LYS A 572 12.71 40.63 -52.59
CA LYS A 572 14.04 40.84 -51.98
C LYS A 572 14.71 39.59 -51.41
N GLY A 573 13.98 38.48 -51.21
CA GLY A 573 14.53 37.24 -50.64
C GLY A 573 15.46 36.46 -51.56
N SER A 574 16.04 35.37 -51.05
CA SER A 574 16.73 34.35 -51.86
C SER A 574 15.75 33.61 -52.79
N SER A 575 16.22 32.82 -53.76
CA SER A 575 15.33 32.09 -54.67
C SER A 575 14.31 31.21 -53.92
N ALA A 576 14.76 30.47 -52.90
CA ALA A 576 13.91 29.62 -52.08
C ALA A 576 12.89 30.44 -51.27
N VAL A 577 13.32 31.55 -50.65
CA VAL A 577 12.43 32.43 -49.89
C VAL A 577 11.40 33.11 -50.81
N ARG A 578 11.78 33.52 -52.02
CA ARG A 578 10.84 34.09 -53.00
C ARG A 578 9.78 33.07 -53.41
N GLN A 579 10.17 31.83 -53.66
CA GLN A 579 9.24 30.75 -53.97
C GLN A 579 8.27 30.52 -52.80
N ALA A 580 8.77 30.45 -51.56
CA ALA A 580 7.93 30.29 -50.38
C ALA A 580 6.94 31.45 -50.20
N CYS A 581 7.38 32.70 -50.41
CA CYS A 581 6.51 33.88 -50.35
C CYS A 581 5.41 33.84 -51.42
N SER A 582 5.75 33.49 -52.67
CA SER A 582 4.77 33.38 -53.76
C SER A 582 3.75 32.27 -53.50
N MET A 583 4.19 31.13 -52.94
CA MET A 583 3.30 30.06 -52.52
C MET A 583 2.35 30.50 -51.40
N ALA A 584 2.87 31.17 -50.38
CA ALA A 584 2.08 31.72 -49.27
C ALA A 584 1.04 32.75 -49.77
N LEU A 585 1.44 33.69 -50.65
CA LEU A 585 0.52 34.65 -51.27
C LEU A 585 -0.61 33.96 -52.05
N THR A 586 -0.29 32.93 -52.82
CA THR A 586 -1.31 32.16 -53.57
C THR A 586 -2.30 31.46 -52.62
N GLN A 587 -1.84 31.01 -51.46
CA GLN A 587 -2.70 30.39 -50.42
C GLN A 587 -3.61 31.41 -49.75
N THR A 588 -3.17 32.66 -49.56
CA THR A 588 -4.02 33.73 -48.98
C THR A 588 -5.18 34.17 -49.89
N VAL A 589 -5.03 34.01 -51.21
CA VAL A 589 -6.06 34.40 -52.21
C VAL A 589 -7.12 33.30 -52.43
N LYS A 590 -6.83 32.04 -52.06
CA LYS A 590 -7.84 30.97 -52.06
C LYS A 590 -8.68 31.09 -50.78
N PRO A 591 -9.99 31.40 -50.84
CA PRO A 591 -10.79 31.53 -49.64
C PRO A 591 -10.81 30.20 -48.89
N HIS A 592 -10.57 30.23 -47.57
CA HIS A 592 -10.99 29.17 -46.66
C HIS A 592 -12.51 29.03 -46.80
N ARG A 593 -12.99 27.98 -47.48
CA ARG A 593 -14.38 27.53 -47.35
C ARG A 593 -14.59 27.13 -45.89
N GLU A 594 -15.29 27.96 -45.12
CA GLU A 594 -15.80 27.57 -43.81
C GLU A 594 -16.71 26.33 -43.94
N PRO A 595 -16.65 25.37 -43.01
CA PRO A 595 -17.67 24.34 -42.92
C PRO A 595 -18.98 25.00 -42.48
N ARG A 596 -20.01 24.92 -43.33
CA ARG A 596 -21.37 25.37 -43.02
C ARG A 596 -21.80 24.78 -41.67
N SER A 597 -21.98 25.64 -40.67
CA SER A 597 -22.77 25.32 -39.48
C SER A 597 -24.18 24.96 -39.94
N GLY A 598 -24.56 23.69 -39.76
CA GLY A 598 -25.94 23.25 -39.96
C GLY A 598 -26.85 23.91 -38.93
N THR A 599 -27.47 25.02 -39.32
CA THR A 599 -28.69 25.50 -38.67
C THR A 599 -29.81 24.54 -39.04
N HIS A 600 -30.13 23.59 -38.16
CA HIS A 600 -31.45 22.97 -38.16
C HIS A 600 -32.43 24.02 -37.61
N SER A 601 -33.04 24.76 -38.53
CA SER A 601 -34.26 25.51 -38.28
C SER A 601 -35.41 24.53 -38.14
N THR A 602 -36.06 24.53 -36.98
CA THR A 602 -37.37 23.93 -36.75
C THR A 602 -38.45 24.80 -37.40
N GLU A 603 -38.80 24.49 -38.64
CA GLU A 603 -40.15 24.72 -39.18
C GLU A 603 -40.96 23.46 -38.77
N GLY A 604 -42.07 23.53 -38.05
CA GLY A 604 -43.22 24.38 -38.30
C GLY A 604 -44.21 23.63 -39.18
N GLU A 605 -44.79 22.53 -38.69
CA GLU A 605 -45.91 21.85 -39.34
C GLU A 605 -47.19 22.69 -39.21
N PRO A 606 -47.99 22.78 -40.28
CA PRO A 606 -49.41 23.04 -40.15
C PRO A 606 -50.25 21.85 -40.64
N SER A 607 -51.29 21.56 -39.85
CA SER A 607 -52.50 20.74 -40.12
C SER A 607 -52.46 19.27 -39.71
#